data_AF-A0A0C9WTQ2-F1
#
_entry.id   AF-A0A0C9WTQ2-F1
#
_cell.length_a   1.000
_cell.length_b   1.000
_cell.length_c   1.000
_cell.angle_alpha   90.00
_cell.angle_beta   90.00
_cell.angle_gamma   90.00
#
_symmetry.space_group_name_H-M   'P 1'
#
loop_
_entity.id
_entity.type
_entity.pdbx_description
1 polymer ?
#
loop_
_entity_poly.entity_id
_entity_poly.type
_entity_poly.pdbx_seq_one_letter_code
_entity_poly.pdbx_strand_id
1 'polypeptide(L)'
;MWDLVAQSLGDLEGVLGFEMMNEPHRGYIQVPSLHAFDYNTDLHLSHVPSAFQSFQLGASNPALVSTWTRSFPMPTKMTSTTLLNTSKRKAWRPDGPTNGRCLKTTSAKTRSLERRSTGTRIFTSLF
;
A
#
# COMPACT_ATOMS: atom_id res chain seq x y z
N MET A 1 6.20 -27.57 -1.50
CA MET A 1 5.41 -27.47 -2.75
C MET A 1 6.29 -27.77 -3.95
N TRP A 2 7.36 -27.02 -4.17
CA TRP A 2 8.33 -27.29 -5.24
C TRP A 2 9.02 -28.64 -5.14
N ASP A 3 9.29 -29.13 -3.92
CA ASP A 3 9.87 -30.48 -3.72
C ASP A 3 8.96 -31.58 -4.30
N LEU A 4 7.65 -31.44 -4.15
CA LEU A 4 6.68 -32.38 -4.69
C LEU A 4 6.62 -32.32 -6.22
N VAL A 5 6.68 -31.12 -6.80
CA VAL A 5 6.73 -30.91 -8.25
C VAL A 5 7.99 -31.56 -8.84
N ALA A 6 9.14 -31.31 -8.22
CA ALA A 6 10.41 -31.88 -8.64
C ALA A 6 10.43 -33.41 -8.51
N GLN A 7 9.92 -33.97 -7.41
CA GLN A 7 9.83 -35.43 -7.22
C GLN A 7 8.87 -36.09 -8.22
N SER A 8 7.81 -35.39 -8.63
CA SER A 8 6.77 -35.98 -9.50
C SER A 8 7.15 -35.93 -10.98
N LEU A 9 7.92 -34.93 -11.40
CA LEU A 9 8.16 -34.62 -12.82
C LEU A 9 9.65 -34.58 -13.20
N GLY A 10 10.56 -34.64 -12.24
CA GLY A 10 12.00 -34.46 -12.46
C GLY A 10 12.67 -35.57 -13.26
N ASP A 11 12.10 -36.78 -13.26
CA ASP A 11 12.65 -37.93 -14.00
C ASP A 11 12.17 -38.00 -15.46
N LEU A 12 11.32 -37.06 -15.91
CA LEU A 12 10.81 -37.04 -17.28
C LEU A 12 11.83 -36.38 -18.22
N GLU A 13 12.23 -37.11 -19.27
CA GLU A 13 13.22 -36.65 -20.27
C GLU A 13 12.86 -35.29 -20.91
N GLY A 14 11.57 -34.99 -21.05
CA GLY A 14 11.09 -33.73 -21.63
C GLY A 14 11.12 -32.50 -20.71
N VAL A 15 11.46 -32.67 -19.42
CA VAL A 15 11.48 -31.57 -18.45
C VAL A 15 12.90 -30.99 -18.34
N LEU A 16 13.05 -29.75 -18.78
CA LEU A 16 14.36 -29.05 -18.79
C LEU A 16 14.67 -28.32 -17.48
N GLY A 17 13.64 -27.99 -16.68
CA GLY A 17 13.81 -27.27 -15.42
C GLY A 17 12.50 -26.70 -14.88
N PHE A 18 12.56 -26.13 -13.69
CA PHE A 18 11.42 -25.52 -13.00
C PHE A 18 11.72 -24.06 -12.67
N GLU A 19 10.86 -23.17 -13.16
CA GLU A 19 10.88 -21.76 -12.76
C GLU A 19 10.17 -21.60 -11.42
N MET A 20 10.93 -21.32 -10.37
CA MET A 20 10.43 -21.25 -9.01
C MET A 20 9.51 -20.05 -8.76
N MET A 21 9.69 -18.96 -9.51
CA MET A 21 8.91 -17.73 -9.41
C MET A 21 9.16 -16.85 -10.62
N ASN A 22 8.09 -16.52 -11.34
CA ASN A 22 8.12 -15.51 -12.40
C ASN A 22 8.13 -14.10 -11.78
N GLU A 23 9.08 -13.27 -12.21
CA GLU A 23 9.18 -11.84 -11.88
C GLU A 23 9.07 -11.50 -10.37
N PRO A 24 10.02 -11.95 -9.53
CA PRO A 24 10.03 -11.60 -8.12
C PRO A 24 10.07 -10.08 -7.91
N HIS A 25 9.04 -9.54 -7.25
CA HIS A 25 9.01 -8.14 -6.85
C HIS A 25 9.49 -7.99 -5.39
N ARG A 26 10.43 -7.06 -5.14
CA ARG A 26 10.99 -6.79 -3.80
C ARG A 26 9.99 -6.21 -2.79
N GLY A 27 8.78 -5.86 -3.25
CA GLY A 27 7.78 -5.19 -2.43
C GLY A 27 8.27 -3.81 -1.97
N TYR A 28 8.17 -3.54 -0.67
CA TYR A 28 8.62 -2.28 -0.07
C TYR A 28 10.06 -2.31 0.49
N ILE A 29 10.84 -3.34 0.18
CA ILE A 29 12.23 -3.44 0.61
C ILE A 29 13.07 -2.47 -0.24
N GLN A 30 13.86 -1.61 0.42
CA GLN A 30 14.75 -0.63 -0.23
C GLN A 30 14.06 0.37 -1.17
N VAL A 31 12.79 0.72 -0.91
CA VAL A 31 12.13 1.80 -1.65
C VAL A 31 12.63 3.15 -1.11
N PRO A 32 13.08 4.08 -1.97
CA PRO A 32 13.62 5.37 -1.52
C PRO A 32 12.63 6.22 -0.72
N SER A 33 11.32 6.10 -1.02
CA SER A 33 10.25 6.83 -0.35
C SER A 33 8.98 6.01 -0.26
N LEU A 34 8.23 6.19 0.82
CA LEU A 34 6.90 5.59 0.99
C LEU A 34 5.78 6.48 0.45
N HIS A 35 6.10 7.69 -0.01
CA HIS A 35 5.15 8.69 -0.47
C HIS A 35 5.02 8.77 -1.99
N ALA A 36 6.01 8.23 -2.72
CA ALA A 36 6.05 8.23 -4.17
C ALA A 36 6.72 6.96 -4.68
N PHE A 37 6.37 6.56 -5.90
CA PHE A 37 7.06 5.52 -6.64
C PHE A 37 8.22 6.09 -7.45
N ASP A 38 9.12 5.22 -7.90
CA ASP A 38 10.14 5.62 -8.86
C ASP A 38 9.58 5.45 -10.27
N TYR A 39 9.28 6.58 -10.90
CA TYR A 39 8.73 6.65 -12.25
C TYR A 39 9.63 5.95 -13.30
N ASN A 40 10.93 5.88 -13.06
CA ASN A 40 11.88 5.36 -14.04
C ASN A 40 12.02 3.84 -13.98
N THR A 41 11.75 3.23 -12.82
CA THR A 41 11.95 1.78 -12.62
C THR A 41 10.65 1.00 -12.54
N ASP A 42 9.58 1.62 -12.06
CA ASP A 42 8.33 0.91 -11.77
C ASP A 42 7.36 1.02 -12.96
N LEU A 43 6.68 -0.07 -13.30
CA LEU A 43 5.65 -0.07 -14.35
C LEU A 43 4.32 0.46 -13.78
N HIS A 44 3.81 1.57 -14.33
CA HIS A 44 2.64 2.27 -13.81
C HIS A 44 1.43 2.14 -14.74
N LEU A 45 0.38 1.42 -14.31
CA LEU A 45 -0.85 1.32 -15.09
C LEU A 45 -2.09 1.41 -14.20
N SER A 46 -3.08 2.19 -14.63
CA SER A 46 -4.30 2.46 -13.88
C SER A 46 -4.00 3.14 -12.53
N HIS A 47 -4.65 2.74 -11.45
CA HIS A 47 -4.45 3.33 -10.13
C HIS A 47 -3.15 2.84 -9.50
N VAL A 48 -2.24 3.77 -9.21
CA VAL A 48 -0.94 3.45 -8.63
C VAL A 48 -0.74 4.20 -7.30
N PRO A 49 -1.25 3.64 -6.18
CA PRO A 49 -1.18 4.28 -4.86
C PRO A 49 0.18 4.10 -4.20
N SER A 50 0.81 5.18 -3.72
CA SER A 50 2.07 5.07 -2.97
C SER A 50 1.93 4.09 -1.79
N ALA A 51 3.06 3.59 -1.26
CA ALA A 51 3.03 2.67 -0.12
C ALA A 51 2.17 3.24 1.04
N PHE A 52 2.29 4.54 1.31
CA PHE A 52 1.49 5.23 2.31
C PHE A 52 -0.01 5.25 1.96
N GLN A 53 -0.38 5.62 0.74
CA GLN A 53 -1.78 5.61 0.28
C GLN A 53 -2.37 4.20 0.32
N SER A 54 -1.58 3.18 -0.05
CA SER A 54 -1.97 1.77 0.03
C SER A 54 -2.33 1.37 1.46
N PHE A 55 -1.54 1.79 2.46
CA PHE A 55 -1.85 1.53 3.87
C PHE A 55 -3.11 2.26 4.34
N GLN A 56 -3.33 3.49 3.88
CA GLN A 56 -4.56 4.23 4.16
C GLN A 56 -5.79 3.52 3.60
N LEU A 57 -5.74 3.11 2.33
CA LEU A 57 -6.82 2.39 1.66
C LEU A 57 -7.12 1.06 2.35
N GLY A 58 -6.10 0.28 2.70
CA GLY A 58 -6.28 -0.96 3.45
C GLY A 58 -6.93 -0.75 4.82
N ALA A 59 -6.71 0.43 5.42
CA ALA A 59 -7.28 0.84 6.68
C ALA A 59 -8.65 1.52 6.58
N SER A 60 -9.37 1.35 5.47
CA SER A 60 -10.68 1.97 5.21
C SER A 60 -10.68 3.50 5.13
N ASN A 61 -9.51 4.14 4.99
CA ASN A 61 -9.41 5.58 4.78
C ASN A 61 -9.40 5.86 3.27
N PRO A 62 -10.41 6.57 2.72
CA PRO A 62 -10.38 7.00 1.33
C PRO A 62 -9.15 7.84 1.03
N ALA A 63 -8.51 7.61 -0.13
CA ALA A 63 -7.30 8.32 -0.53
C ALA A 63 -7.38 8.73 -2.00
N LEU A 64 -6.86 9.92 -2.30
CA LEU A 64 -6.65 10.39 -3.67
C LEU A 64 -5.41 9.71 -4.24
N VAL A 65 -5.58 8.96 -5.34
CA VAL A 65 -4.55 8.15 -5.96
C VAL A 65 -4.37 8.56 -7.42
N SER A 66 -3.13 8.60 -7.88
CA SER A 66 -2.82 8.90 -9.28
C SER A 66 -3.28 7.76 -10.20
N THR A 67 -3.88 8.14 -11.32
CA THR A 67 -4.35 7.25 -12.37
C THR A 67 -3.50 7.45 -13.60
N TRP A 68 -2.91 6.35 -14.09
CA TRP A 68 -1.95 6.29 -15.19
C TRP A 68 -2.54 5.56 -16.36
N THR A 69 -2.39 6.09 -17.58
CA THR A 69 -2.82 5.40 -18.79
C THR A 69 -1.64 5.15 -19.71
N ARG A 70 -1.79 4.12 -20.56
CA ARG A 70 -0.85 3.88 -21.65
C ARG A 70 -0.86 5.08 -22.58
N SER A 71 0.33 5.59 -22.89
CA SER A 71 0.56 6.46 -24.03
C SER A 71 1.45 5.72 -25.02
N PHE A 72 1.41 6.17 -26.28
CA PHE A 72 2.37 5.79 -27.31
C PHE A 72 2.66 7.06 -28.11
N PRO A 73 3.93 7.38 -28.44
CA PRO A 73 5.17 6.60 -28.24
C PRO A 73 5.82 6.74 -26.86
N MET A 74 5.33 7.67 -26.02
CA MET A 74 5.87 7.89 -24.67
C MET A 74 5.39 6.81 -23.68
N PRO A 75 6.16 6.49 -22.62
CA PRO A 75 5.72 5.61 -21.53
C PRO A 75 4.38 6.04 -20.91
N THR A 76 3.86 5.24 -19.99
CA THR A 76 2.60 5.52 -19.28
C THR A 76 2.65 6.90 -18.60
N LYS A 77 1.61 7.71 -18.80
CA LYS A 77 1.52 9.06 -18.23
C LYS A 77 0.43 9.15 -17.17
N MET A 78 0.65 10.00 -16.17
CA MET A 78 -0.39 10.32 -15.19
C MET A 78 -1.46 11.18 -15.87
N THR A 79 -2.69 10.69 -15.92
CA THR A 79 -3.80 11.39 -16.58
C THR A 79 -4.74 12.07 -15.61
N SER A 80 -4.91 11.53 -14.41
CA SER A 80 -5.86 12.06 -13.44
C SER A 80 -5.53 11.60 -12.03
N THR A 81 -6.29 12.10 -11.06
CA THR A 81 -6.31 11.61 -9.68
C THR A 81 -7.72 11.13 -9.38
N THR A 82 -7.85 9.95 -8.78
CA THR A 82 -9.14 9.34 -8.45
C THR A 82 -9.23 9.07 -6.95
N LEU A 83 -10.35 9.42 -6.33
CA LEU A 83 -10.62 9.09 -4.94
C LEU A 83 -11.03 7.61 -4.85
N LEU A 84 -10.21 6.80 -4.17
CA LEU A 84 -10.46 5.36 -4.01
C LEU A 84 -11.04 5.02 -2.64
N ASN A 85 -11.68 3.85 -2.57
CA ASN A 85 -12.30 3.27 -1.37
C ASN A 85 -13.37 4.15 -0.70
N THR A 86 -14.24 4.76 -1.49
CA THR A 86 -15.37 5.57 -1.02
C THR A 86 -16.34 4.80 -0.11
N SER A 87 -16.46 3.48 -0.33
CA SER A 87 -17.27 2.58 0.51
C SER A 87 -16.63 2.21 1.85
N LYS A 88 -15.45 2.75 2.18
CA LYS A 88 -14.73 2.51 3.46
C LYS A 88 -14.55 1.02 3.78
N ARG A 89 -14.23 0.21 2.77
CA ARG A 89 -13.92 -1.20 2.97
C ARG A 89 -12.55 -1.35 3.62
N LYS A 90 -12.42 -2.29 4.54
CA LYS A 90 -11.20 -2.55 5.29
C LYS A 90 -10.57 -3.85 4.78
N ALA A 91 -9.30 -3.79 4.41
CA ALA A 91 -8.52 -4.97 4.00
C ALA A 91 -7.88 -5.68 5.20
N TRP A 92 -7.54 -4.93 6.26
CA TRP A 92 -6.93 -5.51 7.45
C TRP A 92 -7.94 -6.37 8.21
N ARG A 93 -7.62 -7.66 8.34
CA ARG A 93 -8.41 -8.60 9.14
C ARG A 93 -8.37 -8.22 10.62
N PRO A 94 -9.50 -8.37 11.36
CA PRO A 94 -9.54 -8.08 12.78
C PRO A 94 -8.67 -9.03 13.61
N ASP A 95 -8.46 -10.26 13.14
CA ASP A 95 -7.64 -11.32 13.76
C ASP A 95 -6.20 -11.37 13.21
N GLY A 96 -5.82 -10.39 12.38
CA GLY A 96 -4.45 -10.29 11.88
C GLY A 96 -3.45 -9.82 12.95
N PRO A 97 -2.14 -9.87 12.68
CA PRO A 97 -1.09 -9.47 13.63
C PRO A 97 -1.19 -8.02 14.10
N THR A 98 -1.87 -7.15 13.33
CA THR A 98 -2.12 -5.76 13.71
C THR A 98 -3.47 -5.55 14.42
N ASN A 99 -4.22 -6.62 14.71
CA ASN A 99 -5.60 -6.58 15.22
C ASN A 99 -6.51 -5.66 14.40
N GLY A 100 -6.36 -5.70 13.07
CA GLY A 100 -7.05 -4.83 12.14
C GLY A 100 -6.64 -3.36 12.20
N ARG A 101 -5.57 -2.97 12.91
CA ARG A 101 -5.10 -1.58 12.94
C ARG A 101 -4.20 -1.30 11.75
N CYS A 102 -4.21 -0.05 11.28
CA CYS A 102 -3.27 0.39 10.26
C CYS A 102 -1.88 0.54 10.87
N LEU A 103 -0.86 0.08 10.16
CA LEU A 103 0.55 0.18 10.57
C LEU A 103 1.03 1.62 10.77
N LYS A 104 0.42 2.60 10.08
CA LYS A 104 0.85 4.00 10.07
C LYS A 104 -0.14 5.00 10.68
N THR A 105 -1.28 4.57 11.19
CA THR A 105 -2.11 5.46 12.01
C THR A 105 -1.57 5.45 13.43
N THR A 106 -0.55 6.28 13.69
CA THR A 106 -0.42 6.79 15.05
C THR A 106 -1.67 7.60 15.35
N SER A 107 -2.22 7.32 16.52
CA SER A 107 -3.41 7.90 17.15
C SER A 107 -3.27 9.43 17.34
N ALA A 108 -3.20 10.21 16.25
CA ALA A 108 -3.21 11.66 16.34
C ALA A 108 -4.64 12.20 16.52
N LYS A 109 -5.65 11.45 16.06
CA LYS A 109 -7.06 11.88 16.15
C LYS A 109 -7.69 11.62 17.52
N THR A 110 -7.19 10.67 18.29
CA THR A 110 -7.74 10.34 19.62
C THR A 110 -7.22 11.27 20.72
N ARG A 111 -6.02 11.87 20.56
CA ARG A 111 -5.43 12.76 21.58
C ARG A 111 -6.03 14.17 21.64
N SER A 112 -6.77 14.58 20.60
CA SER A 112 -7.42 15.89 20.56
C SER A 112 -8.82 15.92 21.20
N LEU A 113 -9.45 14.77 21.39
CA LEU A 113 -10.81 14.69 21.95
C LEU A 113 -10.80 14.53 23.48
N GLU A 114 -9.79 13.87 24.05
CA GLU A 114 -9.64 13.78 25.52
C GLU A 114 -9.28 15.11 26.19
N ARG A 115 -8.60 16.03 25.48
CA ARG A 115 -8.25 17.36 26.04
C ARG A 115 -9.40 18.37 26.07
N ARG A 116 -10.60 18.05 25.55
CA ARG A 116 -11.76 18.96 25.56
C ARG A 116 -12.79 18.66 26.65
N SER A 117 -12.61 17.59 27.44
CA SER A 117 -13.61 17.15 28.42
C SER A 117 -13.32 17.55 29.88
N THR A 118 -12.14 18.06 30.20
CA THR A 118 -11.82 18.50 31.57
C THR A 118 -11.67 20.01 31.58
N GLY A 119 -12.78 20.69 31.82
CA GLY A 119 -12.81 22.14 31.98
C GLY A 119 -12.00 22.58 33.19
N THR A 120 -11.20 23.64 33.02
CA THR A 120 -11.14 24.80 33.91
C THR A 120 -10.44 25.92 33.15
N ARG A 121 -11.15 27.05 32.97
CA ARG A 121 -10.62 28.32 32.47
C ARG A 121 -9.56 28.84 33.44
N ILE A 122 -8.49 29.46 32.95
CA ILE A 122 -7.87 30.69 33.48
C ILE A 122 -6.97 31.30 32.38
N PHE A 123 -7.05 32.63 32.29
CA PHE A 123 -6.28 33.59 31.46
C PHE A 123 -4.75 33.39 31.59
N THR A 124 -3.88 33.81 30.67
CA THR A 124 -3.56 35.20 30.28
C THR A 124 -2.65 35.24 29.04
N SER A 125 -2.74 36.34 28.29
CA SER A 125 -1.76 36.81 27.30
C SER A 125 -0.37 37.03 27.89
N LEU A 126 0.68 36.83 27.11
CA LEU A 126 1.95 37.57 27.17
C LEU A 126 2.69 37.37 25.83
N PHE A 127 2.85 38.50 25.12
CA PHE A 127 3.70 38.84 23.97
C PHE A 127 4.04 37.78 22.91
#